data_AF-A0A958A1X0-F1
#
_entry.id   AF-A0A958A1X0-F1
#
_cell.length_a   1.000
_cell.length_b   1.000
_cell.length_c   1.000
_cell.angle_alpha   90.00
_cell.angle_beta   90.00
_cell.angle_gamma   90.00
#
_symmetry.space_group_name_H-M   'P 1'
#
loop_
_entity.id
_entity.type
_entity.pdbx_description
1 polymer ?
#
loop_
_entity_poly.entity_id
_entity_poly.type
_entity_poly.pdbx_seq_one_letter_code
_entity_poly.pdbx_strand_id
1 'polypeptide(L)'
;MTKRTLGYVELEWICPNCDTRNPGSRRTCINCGLPQPDNVEFQQPAQEKLIEDEKKIDQAKSGPDIHCYYCGARNPATATTCSQCGADLSEGARRKAGAVLGAHQDKPAEPIICPACDTPNAPTAPNCVQCGTSLATAQPKPQPVPKPAQPIKPASTSPAQSSSMTRIGLIVFVVAVLACIIGFFVLSSRTEDITGTVNDVSWARTVVIEGLVPVERETWRDSIPVEGVVLGCTQQIRRTQDQPAPNSREICGTPYTVDTGSGFGQVVQDCQYQVYDDYCRYSVNEWRAIDEVVQRGNDFSPYWPALSLRPDQRQGNRDETYRIVFSTSQGTYEYVVRDPAAFQRFQTGSQWILEVNTFNAVTDVKPAN
;
A
#
# COMPACT_ATOMS: atom_id res chain seq x y z
N MET A 1 11.12 -12.15 -8.47
CA MET A 1 10.55 -12.20 -9.83
C MET A 1 11.51 -12.99 -10.69
N THR A 2 11.00 -13.92 -11.51
CA THR A 2 11.85 -14.68 -12.43
C THR A 2 12.11 -13.83 -13.68
N LYS A 3 13.38 -13.65 -14.02
CA LYS A 3 13.78 -12.94 -15.24
C LYS A 3 13.67 -13.89 -16.43
N ARG A 4 12.84 -13.54 -17.40
CA ARG A 4 12.69 -14.25 -18.67
C ARG A 4 13.38 -13.44 -19.78
N THR A 5 14.22 -14.10 -20.58
CA THR A 5 14.78 -13.49 -21.78
C THR A 5 13.78 -13.62 -22.93
N LEU A 6 13.45 -12.50 -23.56
CA LEU A 6 12.61 -12.47 -24.77
C LEU A 6 13.46 -12.53 -26.04
N GLY A 7 14.70 -12.04 -25.99
CA GLY A 7 15.65 -12.11 -27.10
C GLY A 7 16.76 -11.08 -26.95
N TYR A 8 17.39 -10.74 -28.07
CA TYR A 8 18.45 -9.74 -28.14
C TYR A 8 18.15 -8.73 -29.24
N VAL A 9 18.59 -7.50 -29.04
CA VAL A 9 18.41 -6.37 -29.98
C VAL A 9 19.76 -5.73 -30.29
N GLU A 10 19.88 -5.10 -31.44
CA GLU A 10 21.07 -4.32 -31.78
C GLU A 10 20.91 -2.91 -31.21
N LEU A 11 21.87 -2.49 -30.38
CA LEU A 11 21.89 -1.15 -29.82
C LEU A 11 22.52 -0.16 -30.80
N GLU A 12 22.58 1.10 -30.42
CA GLU A 12 23.30 2.14 -31.17
C GLU A 12 24.33 2.83 -30.28
N TRP A 13 25.31 3.49 -30.91
CA TRP A 13 26.18 4.44 -30.23
C TRP A 13 26.36 5.69 -31.07
N ILE A 14 26.52 6.83 -30.40
CA ILE A 14 26.73 8.14 -31.04
C ILE A 14 28.22 8.43 -31.08
N CYS A 15 28.73 8.73 -32.26
CA CYS A 15 30.13 9.11 -32.41
C CYS A 15 30.38 10.50 -31.80
N PRO A 16 31.24 10.63 -30.77
CA PRO A 16 31.46 11.91 -30.09
C PRO A 16 32.19 12.94 -30.97
N ASN A 17 32.71 12.53 -32.13
CA ASN A 17 33.42 13.42 -33.06
C ASN A 17 32.52 14.02 -34.14
N CYS A 18 31.42 13.34 -34.52
CA CYS A 18 30.60 13.77 -35.65
C CYS A 18 29.10 13.47 -35.49
N ASP A 19 28.67 13.11 -34.28
CA ASP A 19 27.29 12.83 -33.86
C ASP A 19 26.54 11.77 -34.70
N THR A 20 27.26 11.06 -35.56
CA THR A 20 26.69 9.98 -36.36
C THR A 20 26.29 8.83 -35.44
N ARG A 21 25.03 8.38 -35.55
CA ARG A 21 24.55 7.15 -34.92
C ARG A 21 25.08 5.95 -35.69
N ASN A 22 25.62 4.99 -34.96
CA ASN A 22 26.21 3.78 -35.52
C ASN A 22 25.53 2.56 -34.89
N PRO A 23 25.34 1.47 -35.65
CA PRO A 23 24.94 0.20 -35.06
C PRO A 23 25.94 -0.24 -33.98
N GLY A 24 25.45 -0.82 -32.90
CA GLY A 24 26.23 -1.25 -31.75
C GLY A 24 27.28 -2.30 -32.10
N SER A 25 27.02 -3.13 -33.11
CA SER A 25 28.00 -4.10 -33.62
C SER A 25 29.21 -3.44 -34.32
N ARG A 26 29.06 -2.19 -34.78
CA ARG A 26 30.15 -1.46 -35.44
C ARG A 26 31.11 -0.87 -34.41
N ARG A 27 32.40 -1.06 -34.69
CA ARG A 27 33.54 -0.61 -33.85
C ARG A 27 34.16 0.69 -34.34
N THR A 28 33.80 1.14 -35.54
CA THR A 28 34.23 2.39 -36.16
C THR A 28 33.00 3.15 -36.64
N CYS A 29 33.11 4.48 -36.65
CA CYS A 29 32.04 5.32 -37.14
C CYS A 29 31.87 5.14 -38.67
N ILE A 30 30.64 4.94 -39.12
CA ILE A 30 30.33 4.79 -40.56
C ILE A 30 30.63 6.07 -41.36
N ASN A 31 30.60 7.23 -40.72
CA ASN A 31 30.79 8.52 -41.38
C ASN A 31 32.25 9.00 -41.34
N CYS A 32 32.85 9.12 -40.15
CA CYS A 32 34.22 9.65 -40.02
C CYS A 32 35.32 8.58 -39.92
N GLY A 33 34.97 7.29 -39.85
CA GLY A 33 35.93 6.18 -39.77
C GLY A 33 36.66 6.03 -38.43
N LEU A 34 36.53 6.98 -37.50
CA LEU A 34 37.20 6.91 -36.18
C LEU A 34 36.69 5.72 -35.35
N PRO A 35 37.56 5.05 -34.58
CA PRO A 35 37.17 3.97 -33.69
C PRO A 35 36.23 4.48 -32.60
N GLN A 36 35.33 3.61 -32.13
CA GLN A 36 34.48 3.87 -30.98
C GLN A 36 35.36 4.02 -29.72
N PRO A 37 35.30 5.16 -29.02
CA PRO A 37 35.98 5.33 -27.73
C PRO A 37 35.40 4.40 -26.65
N ASP A 38 36.19 4.13 -25.61
CA ASP A 38 35.82 3.26 -24.50
C ASP A 38 34.67 3.80 -23.64
N ASN A 39 34.60 5.12 -23.50
CA ASN A 39 33.63 5.83 -22.67
C ASN A 39 32.27 6.07 -23.33
N VAL A 40 32.08 5.69 -24.60
CA VAL A 40 30.78 5.84 -25.28
C VAL A 40 29.80 4.80 -24.77
N GLU A 41 28.64 5.22 -24.28
CA GLU A 41 27.56 4.33 -23.86
C GLU A 41 26.69 3.90 -25.06
N PHE A 42 26.14 2.69 -24.98
CA PHE A 42 25.14 2.25 -25.95
C PHE A 42 23.75 2.80 -25.59
N GLN A 43 22.94 3.04 -26.61
CA GLN A 43 21.59 3.58 -26.50
C GLN A 43 20.62 2.68 -27.26
N GLN A 44 19.35 2.71 -26.85
CA GLN A 44 18.29 2.04 -27.61
C GLN A 44 18.06 2.80 -28.93
N PRO A 45 17.90 2.10 -30.06
CA PRO A 45 17.39 2.71 -31.29
C PRO A 45 15.93 3.15 -31.10
N ALA A 46 15.42 3.98 -32.01
CA ALA A 46 14.00 4.39 -32.03
C ALA A 46 13.00 3.25 -32.28
N GLN A 47 13.49 2.11 -32.75
CA GLN A 47 12.75 0.86 -32.82
C GLN A 47 13.74 -0.28 -32.60
N GLU A 48 13.46 -1.10 -31.61
CA GLU A 48 14.18 -2.33 -31.33
C GLU A 48 13.49 -3.50 -32.01
N LYS A 49 14.24 -4.25 -32.82
CA LYS A 49 13.79 -5.51 -33.41
C LYS A 49 14.60 -6.64 -32.82
N LEU A 50 13.90 -7.69 -32.39
CA LEU A 50 14.56 -8.91 -31.94
C LEU A 50 15.39 -9.49 -33.10
N ILE A 51 16.63 -9.82 -32.80
CA ILE A 51 17.58 -10.39 -33.74
C ILE A 51 17.25 -11.88 -33.95
N GLU A 52 17.24 -12.30 -35.20
CA GLU A 52 17.08 -13.71 -35.60
C GLU A 52 18.43 -14.36 -35.97
N ASP A 53 19.46 -13.56 -36.28
CA ASP A 53 20.80 -14.03 -36.64
C ASP A 53 21.52 -14.65 -35.43
N GLU A 54 21.75 -15.97 -35.49
CA GLU A 54 22.39 -16.74 -34.42
C GLU A 54 23.79 -16.23 -34.06
N LYS A 55 24.58 -15.76 -35.04
CA LYS A 55 25.94 -15.25 -34.76
C LYS A 55 25.89 -13.95 -33.98
N LYS A 56 24.94 -13.07 -34.30
CA LYS A 56 24.71 -11.85 -33.53
C LYS A 56 24.19 -12.17 -32.12
N ILE A 57 23.30 -13.16 -31.98
CA ILE A 57 22.82 -13.62 -30.67
C ILE A 57 23.98 -14.19 -29.83
N ASP A 58 24.86 -15.01 -30.43
CA ASP A 58 26.01 -15.57 -29.73
C ASP A 58 27.02 -14.49 -29.32
N GLN A 59 27.23 -13.48 -30.18
CA GLN A 59 28.01 -12.30 -29.81
C GLN A 59 27.37 -11.52 -28.66
N ALA A 60 26.04 -11.39 -28.64
CA ALA A 60 25.32 -10.74 -27.55
C ALA A 60 25.50 -11.51 -26.22
N LYS A 61 25.49 -12.85 -26.27
CA LYS A 61 25.70 -13.75 -25.12
C LYS A 61 27.14 -13.84 -24.64
N SER A 62 28.11 -13.48 -25.49
CA SER A 62 29.55 -13.63 -25.20
C SER A 62 30.06 -12.70 -24.09
N GLY A 63 29.24 -11.75 -23.64
CA GLY A 63 29.60 -10.77 -22.61
C GLY A 63 30.18 -9.48 -23.22
N PRO A 64 30.71 -8.57 -22.38
CA PRO A 64 31.16 -7.26 -22.83
C PRO A 64 32.40 -7.36 -23.72
N ASP A 65 32.40 -6.58 -24.79
CA ASP A 65 33.56 -6.43 -25.67
C ASP A 65 34.76 -5.85 -24.90
N ILE A 66 35.96 -6.05 -25.43
CA ILE A 66 37.22 -5.65 -24.83
C ILE A 66 37.92 -4.56 -25.66
N HIS A 67 38.32 -3.47 -25.03
CA HIS A 67 39.18 -2.47 -25.63
C HIS A 67 40.65 -2.87 -25.45
N CYS A 68 41.38 -2.93 -26.56
CA CYS A 68 42.80 -3.20 -26.55
C CYS A 68 43.55 -2.12 -25.78
N TYR A 69 44.37 -2.50 -24.80
CA TYR A 69 45.17 -1.57 -24.01
C TYR A 69 46.15 -0.75 -24.87
N TYR A 70 46.74 -1.38 -25.89
CA TYR A 70 47.79 -0.77 -26.72
C TYR A 70 47.26 0.25 -27.73
N CYS A 71 46.13 -0.04 -28.39
CA CYS A 71 45.62 0.79 -29.48
C CYS A 71 44.17 1.29 -29.30
N GLY A 72 43.52 0.94 -28.19
CA GLY A 72 42.13 1.33 -27.89
C GLY A 72 41.05 0.62 -28.72
N ALA A 73 41.42 -0.17 -29.74
CA ALA A 73 40.46 -0.83 -30.61
C ALA A 73 39.54 -1.78 -29.83
N ARG A 74 38.23 -1.64 -30.03
CA ARG A 74 37.21 -2.55 -29.49
C ARG A 74 37.25 -3.90 -30.21
N ASN A 75 37.19 -5.00 -29.47
CA ASN A 75 37.22 -6.37 -29.98
C ASN A 75 36.12 -7.21 -29.29
N PRO A 76 35.64 -8.29 -29.93
CA PRO A 76 34.72 -9.23 -29.29
C PRO A 76 35.21 -9.74 -27.93
N ALA A 77 34.29 -10.01 -27.00
CA ALA A 77 34.60 -10.55 -25.68
C ALA A 77 35.46 -11.83 -25.68
N THR A 78 35.34 -12.65 -26.72
CA THR A 78 36.05 -13.92 -26.89
C THR A 78 37.39 -13.79 -27.63
N ALA A 79 37.75 -12.60 -28.11
CA ALA A 79 39.01 -12.39 -28.82
C ALA A 79 40.20 -12.40 -27.85
N THR A 80 41.24 -13.17 -28.18
CA THR A 80 42.52 -13.17 -27.44
C THR A 80 43.55 -12.21 -28.01
N THR A 81 43.40 -11.84 -29.29
CA THR A 81 44.33 -10.98 -30.02
C THR A 81 43.58 -9.83 -30.68
N CYS A 82 44.17 -8.63 -30.63
CA CYS A 82 43.59 -7.44 -31.21
C CYS A 82 43.54 -7.55 -32.74
N SER A 83 42.34 -7.41 -33.30
CA SER A 83 42.12 -7.44 -34.74
C SER A 83 42.76 -6.28 -35.52
N GLN A 84 43.24 -5.24 -34.83
CA GLN A 84 43.86 -4.06 -35.45
C GLN A 84 45.39 -4.06 -35.35
N CYS A 85 45.96 -4.26 -34.16
CA CYS A 85 47.41 -4.16 -33.94
C CYS A 85 48.09 -5.50 -33.66
N GLY A 86 47.35 -6.61 -33.57
CA GLY A 86 47.91 -7.92 -33.24
C GLY A 86 48.36 -8.09 -31.79
N ALA A 87 48.20 -7.07 -30.93
CA ALA A 87 48.56 -7.17 -29.53
C ALA A 87 47.65 -8.15 -28.78
N ASP A 88 48.19 -8.73 -27.72
CA ASP A 88 47.44 -9.58 -26.80
C ASP A 88 46.36 -8.77 -26.05
N LEU A 89 45.19 -9.36 -25.85
CA LEU A 89 44.04 -8.71 -25.23
C LEU A 89 43.88 -9.03 -23.74
N SER A 90 44.78 -9.81 -23.12
CA SER A 90 44.70 -10.11 -21.69
C SER A 90 44.80 -8.86 -20.81
N GLU A 91 45.51 -7.82 -21.26
CA GLU A 91 45.63 -6.52 -20.60
C GLU A 91 44.51 -5.53 -20.99
N GLY A 92 43.58 -5.94 -21.87
CA GLY A 92 42.51 -5.08 -22.36
C GLY A 92 41.41 -4.81 -21.32
N ALA A 93 40.76 -3.64 -21.43
CA ALA A 93 39.65 -3.26 -20.56
C ALA A 93 38.32 -3.73 -21.14
N ARG A 94 37.56 -4.55 -20.38
CA ARG A 94 36.19 -4.91 -20.77
C ARG A 94 35.25 -3.71 -20.62
N ARG A 95 34.33 -3.57 -21.57
CA ARG A 95 33.27 -2.56 -21.50
C ARG A 95 32.35 -2.81 -20.32
N LYS A 96 31.71 -1.73 -19.84
CA LYS A 96 30.63 -1.84 -18.87
C LYS A 96 29.44 -2.59 -19.50
N ALA A 97 28.71 -3.32 -18.66
CA ALA A 97 27.51 -4.07 -19.04
C ALA A 97 26.53 -4.13 -17.85
N GLY A 98 25.31 -4.56 -18.11
CA GLY A 98 24.25 -4.73 -17.12
C GLY A 98 23.40 -3.47 -16.88
N ALA A 99 23.67 -2.38 -17.58
CA ALA A 99 22.87 -1.16 -17.49
C ALA A 99 21.47 -1.40 -18.10
N VAL A 100 20.42 -1.04 -17.36
CA VAL A 100 19.05 -1.04 -17.88
C VAL A 100 18.85 0.24 -18.68
N LEU A 101 18.65 0.10 -20.00
CA LEU A 101 18.56 1.25 -20.91
C LEU A 101 17.16 1.86 -20.97
N GLY A 102 16.13 1.05 -20.74
CA GLY A 102 14.74 1.48 -20.78
C GLY A 102 13.79 0.35 -21.16
N ALA A 103 12.50 0.68 -21.26
CA ALA A 103 11.49 -0.25 -21.78
C ALA A 103 11.81 -0.65 -23.23
N HIS A 104 11.44 -1.88 -23.60
CA HIS A 104 11.63 -2.39 -24.97
C HIS A 104 10.76 -1.60 -25.96
N GLN A 105 11.36 -1.12 -27.05
CA GLN A 105 10.70 -0.28 -28.07
C GLN A 105 10.38 -1.09 -29.33
N ASP A 106 9.40 -1.99 -29.26
CA ASP A 106 9.03 -2.88 -30.38
C ASP A 106 8.38 -2.13 -31.57
N LYS A 107 7.78 -0.97 -31.29
CA LYS A 107 7.12 -0.09 -32.27
C LYS A 107 8.02 1.06 -32.71
N PRO A 108 7.86 1.54 -33.96
CA PRO A 108 8.53 2.75 -34.40
C PRO A 108 8.14 3.94 -33.53
N ALA A 109 9.13 4.68 -33.04
CA ALA A 109 8.89 5.96 -32.38
C ALA A 109 8.19 6.95 -33.34
N GLU A 110 7.38 7.83 -32.77
CA GLU A 110 6.65 8.85 -33.52
C GLU A 110 7.60 9.92 -34.11
N PRO A 111 7.27 10.49 -35.28
CA PRO A 111 8.05 11.57 -35.85
C PRO A 111 8.18 12.79 -34.93
N ILE A 112 9.35 13.41 -34.90
CA ILE A 112 9.54 14.69 -34.19
C ILE A 112 9.07 15.83 -35.08
N ILE A 113 8.04 16.56 -34.64
CA ILE A 113 7.60 17.79 -35.30
C ILE A 113 8.56 18.93 -34.93
N CYS A 114 9.14 19.59 -35.92
CA CYS A 114 10.08 20.68 -35.69
C CYS A 114 9.37 21.89 -35.08
N PRO A 115 9.77 22.40 -33.91
CA PRO A 115 9.10 23.55 -33.29
C PRO A 115 9.33 24.89 -34.01
N ALA A 116 10.27 24.94 -34.96
CA ALA A 116 10.59 26.15 -35.71
C ALA A 116 9.85 26.24 -37.05
N CYS A 117 9.46 25.11 -37.66
CA CYS A 117 8.89 25.09 -39.01
C CYS A 117 7.88 23.95 -39.27
N ASP A 118 7.42 23.26 -38.23
CA ASP A 118 6.41 22.20 -38.22
C ASP A 118 6.67 20.98 -39.13
N THR A 119 7.87 20.89 -39.70
CA THR A 119 8.25 19.76 -40.55
C THR A 119 8.40 18.50 -39.69
N PRO A 120 7.79 17.37 -40.06
CA PRO A 120 8.01 16.08 -39.39
C PRO A 120 9.39 15.53 -39.71
N ASN A 121 10.09 15.01 -38.70
CA ASN A 121 11.45 14.44 -38.83
C ASN A 121 11.49 13.04 -38.22
N ALA A 122 12.52 12.27 -38.58
CA ALA A 122 12.75 10.97 -37.97
C ALA A 122 12.91 11.09 -36.44
N PRO A 123 12.49 10.08 -35.65
CA PRO A 123 12.47 10.17 -34.19
C PRO A 123 13.86 10.33 -33.54
N THR A 124 14.92 10.03 -34.28
CA THR A 124 16.31 10.15 -33.84
C THR A 124 17.08 11.26 -34.55
N ALA A 125 16.41 12.08 -35.37
CA ALA A 125 17.02 13.15 -36.12
C ALA A 125 17.62 14.20 -35.17
N PRO A 126 18.92 14.54 -35.28
CA PRO A 126 19.53 15.56 -34.44
C PRO A 126 19.11 16.98 -34.86
N ASN A 127 18.85 17.18 -36.16
CA ASN A 127 18.50 18.46 -36.77
C ASN A 127 17.30 18.29 -37.70
N CYS A 128 16.54 19.37 -37.90
CA CYS A 128 15.43 19.40 -38.84
C CYS A 128 15.93 19.27 -40.28
N VAL A 129 15.31 18.39 -41.05
CA VAL A 129 15.67 18.13 -42.46
C VAL A 129 15.42 19.33 -43.37
N GLN A 130 14.52 20.24 -42.99
CA GLN A 130 14.12 21.39 -43.79
C GLN A 130 14.82 22.68 -43.37
N CYS A 131 14.84 23.02 -42.07
CA CYS A 131 15.35 24.32 -41.60
C CYS A 131 16.67 24.22 -40.83
N GLY A 132 17.20 23.02 -40.58
CA GLY A 132 18.47 22.82 -39.89
C GLY A 132 18.45 23.06 -38.37
N THR A 133 17.33 23.49 -37.79
CA THR A 133 17.19 23.71 -36.33
C THR A 133 17.43 22.41 -35.57
N SER A 134 18.15 22.48 -34.44
CA SER A 134 18.38 21.31 -33.58
C SER A 134 17.08 20.78 -32.98
N LEU A 135 16.93 19.45 -32.97
CA LEU A 135 15.80 18.72 -32.40
C LEU A 135 16.16 18.02 -31.07
N ALA A 136 17.35 18.27 -30.52
CA ALA A 136 17.87 17.57 -29.34
C ALA A 136 16.98 17.71 -28.09
N THR A 137 16.24 18.82 -27.94
CA THR A 137 15.29 19.05 -26.85
C THR A 137 13.97 18.27 -26.99
N ALA A 138 13.66 17.75 -28.18
CA ALA A 138 12.43 17.02 -28.49
C ALA A 138 12.63 15.49 -28.54
N GLN A 139 13.85 14.98 -28.28
CA GLN A 139 14.09 13.53 -28.25
C GLN A 139 13.44 12.90 -27.01
N PRO A 140 12.74 11.76 -27.16
CA PRO A 140 12.20 11.03 -26.02
C PRO A 140 13.34 10.66 -25.07
N LYS A 141 13.36 11.23 -23.86
CA LYS A 141 14.21 10.69 -22.80
C LYS A 141 13.80 9.23 -22.55
N PRO A 142 14.74 8.31 -22.31
CA PRO A 142 14.42 6.95 -21.92
C PRO A 142 13.40 6.98 -20.79
N GLN A 143 12.21 6.42 -21.03
CA GLN A 143 11.18 6.38 -20.01
C GLN A 143 11.75 5.59 -18.82
N PRO A 144 11.75 6.16 -17.60
CA PRO A 144 12.21 5.42 -16.42
C PRO A 144 11.40 4.13 -16.32
N VAL A 145 12.09 3.00 -16.18
CA VAL A 145 11.44 1.71 -15.92
C VAL A 145 10.56 1.88 -14.67
N PRO A 146 9.24 1.62 -14.76
CA PRO A 146 8.38 1.66 -13.60
C PRO A 146 8.92 0.67 -12.56
N LYS A 147 9.26 1.19 -11.38
CA LYS A 147 9.66 0.35 -10.24
C LYS A 147 8.54 -0.69 -9.99
N PRO A 148 8.86 -1.97 -9.71
CA PRO A 148 7.86 -2.99 -9.45
C PRO A 148 6.90 -2.50 -8.37
N ALA A 149 5.60 -2.54 -8.69
CA ALA A 149 4.55 -2.06 -7.81
C ALA A 149 4.66 -2.80 -6.47
N GLN A 150 5.02 -2.06 -5.43
CA GLN A 150 4.88 -2.55 -4.06
C GLN A 150 3.39 -2.82 -3.80
N PRO A 151 3.05 -3.83 -2.97
CA PRO A 151 1.67 -4.08 -2.58
C PRO A 151 1.05 -2.78 -2.07
N ILE A 152 -0.06 -2.39 -2.69
CA ILE A 152 -0.83 -1.21 -2.34
C ILE A 152 -1.25 -1.39 -0.88
N LYS A 153 -0.57 -0.70 0.04
CA LYS A 153 -1.15 -0.42 1.35
C LYS A 153 -2.42 0.40 1.09
N PRO A 154 -3.57 0.06 1.71
CA PRO A 154 -4.79 0.85 1.54
C PRO A 154 -4.48 2.31 1.86
N ALA A 155 -4.75 3.17 0.89
CA ALA A 155 -4.49 4.59 0.96
C ALA A 155 -5.35 5.19 2.09
N SER A 156 -4.70 5.54 3.20
CA SER A 156 -5.23 6.51 4.14
C SER A 156 -5.41 7.82 3.38
N THR A 157 -6.67 8.19 3.17
CA THR A 157 -7.11 9.43 2.54
C THR A 157 -6.58 10.64 3.33
N SER A 158 -5.46 11.20 2.86
CA SER A 158 -5.08 12.57 3.20
C SER A 158 -5.46 13.47 2.01
N PRO A 159 -6.32 14.48 2.19
CA PRO A 159 -6.70 15.35 1.10
C PRO A 159 -5.59 16.35 0.75
N ALA A 160 -5.46 16.57 -0.55
CA ALA A 160 -4.52 17.48 -1.19
C ALA A 160 -4.76 18.96 -0.81
N GLN A 161 -3.66 19.70 -0.83
CA GLN A 161 -3.60 21.15 -0.70
C GLN A 161 -4.39 21.83 -1.82
N SER A 162 -5.45 22.55 -1.44
CA SER A 162 -6.07 23.60 -2.24
C SER A 162 -5.96 24.94 -1.50
N SER A 163 -5.74 26.01 -2.28
CA SER A 163 -5.89 27.45 -2.01
C SER A 163 -5.92 27.95 -0.55
N SER A 164 -5.02 28.90 -0.28
CA SER A 164 -4.68 29.65 0.94
C SER A 164 -5.80 30.40 1.71
N MET A 165 -7.04 29.90 1.80
CA MET A 165 -8.10 30.52 2.64
C MET A 165 -8.87 29.56 3.56
N THR A 166 -8.54 28.27 3.62
CA THR A 166 -9.29 27.28 4.41
C THR A 166 -8.57 26.70 5.65
N ARG A 167 -7.29 27.03 5.89
CA ARG A 167 -6.54 26.55 7.08
C ARG A 167 -6.92 27.27 8.38
N ILE A 168 -7.34 28.54 8.31
CA ILE A 168 -7.76 29.31 9.49
C ILE A 168 -9.10 28.78 10.02
N GLY A 169 -10.04 28.43 9.14
CA GLY A 169 -11.35 27.89 9.55
C GLY A 169 -11.26 26.57 10.32
N LEU A 170 -10.40 25.64 9.89
CA LEU A 170 -10.19 24.36 10.58
C LEU A 170 -9.45 24.55 11.91
N ILE A 171 -8.43 25.42 11.98
CA ILE A 171 -7.71 25.70 13.24
C ILE A 171 -8.61 26.42 14.24
N VAL A 172 -9.37 27.43 13.81
CA VAL A 172 -10.36 28.11 14.66
C VAL A 172 -11.44 27.14 15.11
N PHE A 173 -11.91 26.23 14.24
CA PHE A 173 -12.88 25.20 14.62
C PHE A 173 -12.28 24.20 15.62
N VAL A 174 -11.07 23.71 15.40
CA VAL A 174 -10.39 22.78 16.33
C VAL A 174 -10.06 23.46 17.66
N VAL A 175 -9.62 24.72 17.65
CA VAL A 175 -9.37 25.52 18.86
C VAL A 175 -10.68 25.86 19.57
N ALA A 176 -11.75 26.16 18.86
CA ALA A 176 -13.07 26.37 19.44
C ALA A 176 -13.63 25.07 20.03
N VAL A 177 -13.46 23.93 19.34
CA VAL A 177 -13.83 22.62 19.86
C VAL A 177 -12.99 22.26 21.09
N LEU A 178 -11.67 22.49 21.06
CA LEU A 178 -10.80 22.31 22.23
C LEU A 178 -11.17 23.25 23.37
N ALA A 179 -11.49 24.51 23.09
CA ALA A 179 -11.95 25.47 24.09
C ALA A 179 -13.33 25.10 24.65
N CYS A 180 -14.23 24.55 23.84
CA CYS A 180 -15.50 23.97 24.27
C CYS A 180 -15.29 22.71 25.11
N ILE A 181 -14.34 21.85 24.75
CA ILE A 181 -13.98 20.64 25.51
C ILE A 181 -13.37 21.05 26.85
N ILE A 182 -12.39 21.97 26.85
CA ILE A 182 -11.76 22.50 28.07
C ILE A 182 -12.81 23.22 28.92
N GLY A 183 -13.67 24.04 28.32
CA GLY A 183 -14.78 24.71 28.97
C GLY A 183 -15.77 23.72 29.59
N PHE A 184 -16.10 22.63 28.88
CA PHE A 184 -16.93 21.55 29.39
C PHE A 184 -16.27 20.84 30.58
N PHE A 185 -14.97 20.54 30.53
CA PHE A 185 -14.24 19.96 31.66
C PHE A 185 -14.18 20.91 32.86
N VAL A 186 -13.91 22.20 32.63
CA VAL A 186 -13.87 23.22 33.70
C VAL A 186 -15.25 23.38 34.34
N LEU A 187 -16.31 23.50 33.53
CA LEU A 187 -17.69 23.59 34.02
C LEU A 187 -18.12 22.30 34.74
N SER A 188 -17.77 21.13 34.20
CA SER A 188 -18.05 19.84 34.84
C SER A 188 -17.28 19.62 36.15
N SER A 189 -16.15 20.29 36.33
CA SER A 189 -15.32 20.20 37.55
C SER A 189 -15.74 21.16 38.66
N ARG A 190 -16.57 22.17 38.36
CA ARG A 190 -17.14 23.06 39.37
C ARG A 190 -18.40 22.44 39.93
N THR A 191 -18.34 22.07 41.21
CA THR A 191 -19.44 21.47 41.95
C THR A 191 -19.89 22.40 43.07
N GLU A 192 -21.18 22.31 43.41
CA GLU A 192 -21.77 22.90 44.61
C GLU A 192 -22.28 21.77 45.52
N ASP A 193 -22.11 21.95 46.82
CA ASP A 193 -22.56 21.00 47.83
C ASP A 193 -24.02 21.27 48.18
N ILE A 194 -24.90 20.32 47.87
CA ILE A 194 -26.33 20.40 48.17
C ILE A 194 -26.68 19.27 49.13
N THR A 195 -27.31 19.58 50.26
CA THR A 195 -27.84 18.55 51.14
C THR A 195 -29.12 17.97 50.55
N GLY A 196 -29.14 16.65 50.36
CA GLY A 196 -30.28 15.89 49.87
C GLY A 196 -30.67 14.75 50.80
N THR A 197 -31.95 14.43 50.81
CA THR A 197 -32.50 13.27 51.51
C THR A 197 -32.88 12.22 50.48
N VAL A 198 -32.52 10.95 50.71
CA VAL A 198 -32.95 9.86 49.82
C VAL A 198 -34.47 9.75 49.87
N ASN A 199 -35.10 9.98 48.72
CA ASN A 199 -36.55 9.94 48.54
C ASN A 199 -37.01 8.59 48.00
N ASP A 200 -36.36 8.12 46.93
CA ASP A 200 -36.69 6.85 46.29
C ASP A 200 -35.42 6.15 45.82
N VAL A 201 -35.51 4.84 45.70
CA VAL A 201 -34.45 4.00 45.14
C VAL A 201 -35.04 3.04 44.14
N SER A 202 -34.30 2.76 43.08
CA SER A 202 -34.64 1.71 42.13
C SER A 202 -33.40 0.99 41.65
N TRP A 203 -33.57 -0.26 41.26
CA TRP A 203 -32.49 -1.09 40.76
C TRP A 203 -32.94 -1.86 39.52
N ALA A 204 -31.99 -2.11 38.64
CA ALA A 204 -32.15 -2.96 37.48
C ALA A 204 -30.94 -3.91 37.38
N ARG A 205 -31.22 -5.20 37.24
CA ARG A 205 -30.22 -6.24 37.01
C ARG A 205 -30.55 -6.98 35.72
N THR A 206 -29.59 -7.01 34.81
CA THR A 206 -29.74 -7.60 33.48
C THR A 206 -28.82 -8.79 33.33
N VAL A 207 -29.33 -9.88 32.78
CA VAL A 207 -28.52 -11.02 32.39
C VAL A 207 -28.74 -11.28 30.91
N VAL A 208 -27.65 -11.21 30.15
CA VAL A 208 -27.67 -11.57 28.72
C VAL A 208 -27.82 -13.07 28.60
N ILE A 209 -28.67 -13.51 27.68
CA ILE A 209 -28.76 -14.89 27.24
C ILE A 209 -28.04 -15.01 25.91
N GLU A 210 -27.01 -15.84 25.88
CA GLU A 210 -26.34 -16.20 24.64
C GLU A 210 -26.94 -17.48 24.07
N GLY A 211 -27.10 -17.55 22.75
CA GLY A 211 -27.53 -18.74 22.01
C GLY A 211 -26.52 -19.13 20.95
N LEU A 212 -26.45 -20.41 20.63
CA LEU A 212 -25.70 -20.92 19.47
C LEU A 212 -26.48 -20.56 18.19
N VAL A 213 -25.93 -19.63 17.42
CA VAL A 213 -26.54 -19.18 16.15
C VAL A 213 -25.56 -19.29 15.01
N PRO A 214 -26.03 -19.57 13.77
CA PRO A 214 -25.16 -19.60 12.60
C PRO A 214 -24.63 -18.19 12.31
N VAL A 215 -23.31 -18.06 12.29
CA VAL A 215 -22.60 -16.83 11.94
C VAL A 215 -21.80 -17.05 10.67
N GLU A 216 -21.94 -16.14 9.70
CA GLU A 216 -21.13 -16.17 8.48
C GLU A 216 -19.70 -15.66 8.73
N ARG A 217 -18.76 -16.35 8.11
CA ARG A 217 -17.32 -16.12 8.16
C ARG A 217 -16.71 -16.37 6.79
N GLU A 218 -15.49 -15.89 6.60
CA GLU A 218 -14.74 -16.04 5.35
C GLU A 218 -13.32 -16.49 5.63
N THR A 219 -12.85 -17.50 4.91
CA THR A 219 -11.47 -17.98 4.98
C THR A 219 -11.14 -18.86 3.77
N TRP A 220 -9.89 -19.29 3.65
CA TRP A 220 -9.47 -20.27 2.65
C TRP A 220 -10.15 -21.62 2.89
N ARG A 221 -10.50 -22.34 1.82
CA ARG A 221 -11.26 -23.60 1.90
C ARG A 221 -10.63 -24.65 2.82
N ASP A 222 -9.31 -24.73 2.84
CA ASP A 222 -8.53 -25.64 3.68
C ASP A 222 -8.44 -25.22 5.17
N SER A 223 -8.88 -24.01 5.47
CA SER A 223 -8.81 -23.37 6.79
C SER A 223 -10.19 -23.25 7.44
N ILE A 224 -11.24 -23.76 6.80
CA ILE A 224 -12.60 -23.80 7.35
C ILE A 224 -12.64 -24.86 8.46
N PRO A 225 -13.16 -24.55 9.66
CA PRO A 225 -13.37 -25.53 10.72
C PRO A 225 -14.25 -26.70 10.27
N VAL A 226 -14.09 -27.87 10.87
CA VAL A 226 -14.81 -29.10 10.48
C VAL A 226 -16.32 -28.95 10.63
N GLU A 227 -16.75 -28.16 11.63
CA GLU A 227 -18.14 -27.80 11.89
C GLU A 227 -18.70 -26.69 10.98
N GLY A 228 -17.85 -26.06 10.16
CA GLY A 228 -18.23 -25.01 9.24
C GLY A 228 -18.95 -25.54 8.00
N VAL A 229 -20.11 -24.97 7.68
CA VAL A 229 -20.86 -25.31 6.46
C VAL A 229 -20.52 -24.31 5.37
N VAL A 230 -19.91 -24.78 4.28
CA VAL A 230 -19.54 -23.94 3.13
C VAL A 230 -20.79 -23.43 2.43
N LEU A 231 -20.89 -22.10 2.28
CA LEU A 231 -21.99 -21.42 1.60
C LEU A 231 -21.65 -21.14 0.12
N GLY A 232 -20.40 -20.79 -0.17
CA GLY A 232 -19.93 -20.55 -1.53
C GLY A 232 -18.47 -20.12 -1.59
N CYS A 233 -17.79 -20.43 -2.69
CA CYS A 233 -16.36 -20.14 -2.87
C CYS A 233 -16.11 -19.31 -4.12
N THR A 234 -15.07 -18.50 -4.06
CA THR A 234 -14.55 -17.73 -5.20
C THR A 234 -13.04 -17.92 -5.28
N GLN A 235 -12.52 -17.94 -6.51
CA GLN A 235 -11.08 -18.00 -6.74
C GLN A 235 -10.45 -16.65 -6.39
N GLN A 236 -9.53 -16.64 -5.43
CA GLN A 236 -8.77 -15.45 -5.02
C GLN A 236 -7.26 -15.72 -5.00
N ILE A 237 -6.46 -14.67 -5.11
CA ILE A 237 -5.00 -14.77 -5.06
C ILE A 237 -4.58 -15.11 -3.63
N ARG A 238 -4.08 -16.33 -3.42
CA ARG A 238 -3.57 -16.78 -2.12
C ARG A 238 -2.14 -16.32 -1.87
N ARG A 239 -1.31 -16.38 -2.92
CA ARG A 239 0.10 -15.97 -2.86
C ARG A 239 0.66 -15.69 -4.24
N THR A 240 1.79 -14.99 -4.26
CA THR A 240 2.64 -14.81 -5.45
C THR A 240 3.96 -15.57 -5.27
N GLN A 241 4.49 -16.13 -6.34
CA GLN A 241 5.78 -16.82 -6.34
C GLN A 241 6.52 -16.66 -7.67
N ASP A 242 7.82 -16.95 -7.65
CA ASP A 242 8.70 -16.79 -8.81
C ASP A 242 8.69 -18.02 -9.73
N GLN A 243 8.31 -19.19 -9.22
CA GLN A 243 8.23 -20.44 -9.99
C GLN A 243 6.77 -20.80 -10.29
N PRO A 244 6.48 -21.51 -11.38
CA PRO A 244 5.12 -21.96 -11.69
C PRO A 244 4.59 -22.90 -10.60
N ALA A 245 3.28 -22.83 -10.36
CA ALA A 245 2.54 -23.74 -9.47
C ALA A 245 1.20 -24.16 -10.09
N PRO A 246 0.58 -25.25 -9.60
CA PRO A 246 -0.80 -25.59 -9.95
C PRO A 246 -1.74 -24.42 -9.70
N ASN A 247 -2.74 -24.26 -10.58
CA ASN A 247 -3.73 -23.18 -10.52
C ASN A 247 -3.11 -21.77 -10.37
N SER A 248 -2.04 -21.50 -11.12
CA SER A 248 -1.39 -20.19 -11.13
C SER A 248 -1.49 -19.52 -12.49
N ARG A 249 -1.52 -18.19 -12.48
CA ARG A 249 -1.47 -17.36 -13.68
C ARG A 249 -0.14 -16.63 -13.72
N GLU A 250 0.60 -16.78 -14.81
CA GLU A 250 1.80 -15.99 -15.09
C GLU A 250 1.40 -14.55 -15.43
N ILE A 251 2.01 -13.59 -14.73
CA ILE A 251 1.86 -12.16 -14.97
C ILE A 251 3.27 -11.58 -15.12
N CYS A 252 3.52 -10.92 -16.25
CA CYS A 252 4.81 -10.31 -16.56
C CYS A 252 4.70 -8.78 -16.64
N GLY A 253 5.75 -8.09 -16.21
CA GLY A 253 5.85 -6.62 -16.29
C GLY A 253 6.16 -6.11 -17.71
N THR A 254 6.49 -4.84 -17.89
CA THR A 254 6.92 -4.33 -19.21
C THR A 254 8.32 -4.87 -19.54
N PRO A 255 8.57 -5.43 -20.75
CA PRO A 255 9.92 -5.81 -21.15
C PRO A 255 10.88 -4.62 -21.17
N TYR A 256 12.15 -4.85 -20.86
CA TYR A 256 13.20 -3.83 -20.85
C TYR A 256 14.51 -4.37 -21.43
N THR A 257 15.32 -3.46 -21.97
CA THR A 257 16.60 -3.79 -22.60
C THR A 257 17.74 -3.56 -21.62
N VAL A 258 18.60 -4.57 -21.47
CA VAL A 258 19.82 -4.52 -20.66
C VAL A 258 21.04 -4.54 -21.57
N ASP A 259 21.94 -3.58 -21.43
CA ASP A 259 23.19 -3.54 -22.19
C ASP A 259 24.08 -4.75 -21.87
N THR A 260 24.49 -5.52 -22.87
CA THR A 260 25.43 -6.65 -22.69
C THR A 260 26.90 -6.19 -22.73
N GLY A 261 27.15 -4.94 -23.12
CA GLY A 261 28.47 -4.38 -23.35
C GLY A 261 29.10 -4.78 -24.69
N SER A 262 28.43 -5.60 -25.51
CA SER A 262 28.90 -6.03 -26.84
C SER A 262 28.25 -5.27 -28.00
N GLY A 263 27.53 -4.18 -27.71
CA GLY A 263 26.75 -3.42 -28.70
C GLY A 263 25.40 -4.04 -29.01
N PHE A 264 25.02 -5.05 -28.23
CA PHE A 264 23.70 -5.67 -28.24
C PHE A 264 23.05 -5.49 -26.88
N GLY A 265 21.73 -5.52 -26.86
CA GLY A 265 20.93 -5.48 -25.64
C GLY A 265 20.23 -6.82 -25.44
N GLN A 266 20.17 -7.30 -24.21
CA GLN A 266 19.32 -8.42 -23.83
C GLN A 266 17.94 -7.88 -23.46
N VAL A 267 16.92 -8.27 -24.21
CA VAL A 267 15.52 -7.93 -23.87
C VAL A 267 15.03 -8.94 -22.86
N VAL A 268 14.72 -8.46 -21.66
CA VAL A 268 14.23 -9.28 -20.56
C VAL A 268 12.90 -8.76 -20.03
N GLN A 269 12.19 -9.60 -19.32
CA GLN A 269 10.95 -9.25 -18.66
C GLN A 269 10.89 -9.97 -17.31
N ASP A 270 10.41 -9.29 -16.29
CA ASP A 270 10.24 -9.86 -14.95
C ASP A 270 8.83 -10.45 -14.84
N CYS A 271 8.73 -11.74 -14.53
CA CYS A 271 7.47 -12.46 -14.39
C CYS A 271 7.27 -12.99 -12.95
N GLN A 272 6.01 -13.10 -12.55
CA GLN A 272 5.56 -13.75 -11.32
C GLN A 272 4.32 -14.58 -11.57
N TYR A 273 4.15 -15.62 -10.77
CA TYR A 273 2.98 -16.49 -10.78
C TYR A 273 2.06 -16.12 -9.63
N GLN A 274 0.83 -15.72 -9.94
CA GLN A 274 -0.25 -15.55 -8.96
C GLN A 274 -0.94 -16.89 -8.77
N VAL A 275 -0.83 -17.49 -7.58
CA VAL A 275 -1.47 -18.76 -7.23
C VAL A 275 -2.86 -18.46 -6.69
N TYR A 276 -3.86 -19.04 -7.34
CA TYR A 276 -5.25 -18.90 -6.95
C TYR A 276 -5.69 -20.07 -6.09
N ASP A 277 -6.57 -19.80 -5.14
CA ASP A 277 -7.17 -20.81 -4.29
C ASP A 277 -8.61 -20.42 -3.94
N ASP A 278 -9.37 -21.38 -3.42
CA ASP A 278 -10.76 -21.17 -3.02
C ASP A 278 -10.82 -20.37 -1.71
N TYR A 279 -11.33 -19.14 -1.81
CA TYR A 279 -11.72 -18.33 -0.67
C TYR A 279 -13.23 -18.41 -0.51
N CYS A 280 -13.67 -18.92 0.63
CA CYS A 280 -15.06 -19.35 0.82
C CYS A 280 -15.73 -18.62 1.97
N ARG A 281 -17.01 -18.28 1.74
CA ARG A 281 -17.97 -17.98 2.81
C ARG A 281 -18.46 -19.29 3.41
N TYR A 282 -18.53 -19.33 4.73
CA TYR A 282 -19.07 -20.46 5.49
C TYR A 282 -19.89 -19.97 6.69
N SER A 283 -20.84 -20.78 7.14
CA SER A 283 -21.56 -20.55 8.39
C SER A 283 -21.08 -21.51 9.47
N VAL A 284 -20.84 -21.00 10.68
CA VAL A 284 -20.51 -21.81 11.85
C VAL A 284 -21.33 -21.34 13.04
N ASN A 285 -21.75 -22.26 13.92
CA ASN A 285 -22.50 -21.89 15.12
C ASN A 285 -21.56 -21.25 16.15
N GLU A 286 -21.85 -20.01 16.53
CA GLU A 286 -21.14 -19.30 17.57
C GLU A 286 -22.12 -18.78 18.63
N TRP A 287 -21.64 -18.65 19.87
CA TRP A 287 -22.40 -18.01 20.94
C TRP A 287 -22.54 -16.51 20.68
N ARG A 288 -23.78 -16.04 20.64
CA ARG A 288 -24.14 -14.62 20.50
C ARG A 288 -25.26 -14.26 21.44
N ALA A 289 -25.27 -13.01 21.90
CA ALA A 289 -26.41 -12.46 22.63
C ALA A 289 -27.65 -12.55 21.72
N ILE A 290 -28.66 -13.30 22.18
CA ILE A 290 -29.93 -13.46 21.47
C ILE A 290 -31.10 -12.85 22.24
N ASP A 291 -30.94 -12.66 23.55
CA ASP A 291 -31.97 -12.15 24.45
C ASP A 291 -31.34 -11.57 25.72
N GLU A 292 -32.11 -10.84 26.49
CA GLU A 292 -31.74 -10.36 27.81
C GLU A 292 -32.93 -10.41 28.76
N VAL A 293 -32.67 -10.83 30.01
CA VAL A 293 -33.70 -10.82 31.06
C VAL A 293 -33.35 -9.73 32.05
N VAL A 294 -34.30 -8.83 32.28
CA VAL A 294 -34.16 -7.70 33.19
C VAL A 294 -35.06 -7.89 34.39
N GLN A 295 -34.49 -7.86 35.60
CA GLN A 295 -35.23 -7.73 36.84
C GLN A 295 -35.13 -6.29 37.35
N ARG A 296 -36.25 -5.74 37.82
CA ARG A 296 -36.32 -4.39 38.41
C ARG A 296 -37.00 -4.45 39.78
N GLY A 297 -36.69 -3.48 40.63
CA GLY A 297 -37.34 -3.27 41.93
C GLY A 297 -37.04 -1.88 42.49
N ASN A 298 -37.84 -1.45 43.46
CA ASN A 298 -37.72 -0.14 44.13
C ASN A 298 -37.45 -0.31 45.64
N ASP A 299 -36.67 -1.33 45.98
CA ASP A 299 -36.33 -1.70 47.34
C ASP A 299 -34.83 -1.92 47.50
N PHE A 300 -34.39 -2.24 48.72
CA PHE A 300 -33.00 -2.58 49.01
C PHE A 300 -32.73 -4.10 48.93
N SER A 301 -33.53 -4.85 48.17
CA SER A 301 -33.38 -6.31 48.05
C SER A 301 -33.12 -6.73 46.59
N PRO A 302 -32.03 -6.26 45.95
CA PRO A 302 -31.76 -6.61 44.56
C PRO A 302 -31.44 -8.09 44.41
N TYR A 303 -32.15 -8.75 43.50
CA TYR A 303 -31.94 -10.14 43.13
C TYR A 303 -31.75 -10.29 41.63
N TRP A 304 -31.02 -11.34 41.22
CA TRP A 304 -30.84 -11.63 39.80
C TRP A 304 -32.09 -12.32 39.24
N PRO A 305 -32.53 -11.99 38.01
CA PRO A 305 -33.63 -12.69 37.38
C PRO A 305 -33.32 -14.20 37.27
N ALA A 306 -34.33 -15.03 37.51
CA ALA A 306 -34.23 -16.46 37.26
C ALA A 306 -34.22 -16.73 35.75
N LEU A 307 -33.29 -17.56 35.29
CA LEU A 307 -33.17 -17.91 33.87
C LEU A 307 -33.79 -19.27 33.60
N SER A 308 -34.57 -19.36 32.54
CA SER A 308 -35.04 -20.62 31.97
C SER A 308 -34.38 -20.81 30.61
N LEU A 309 -33.20 -21.46 30.61
CA LEU A 309 -32.36 -21.62 29.43
C LEU A 309 -32.72 -22.90 28.68
N ARG A 310 -32.76 -22.80 27.34
CA ARG A 310 -32.81 -23.97 26.45
C ARG A 310 -31.42 -24.64 26.33
N PRO A 311 -31.32 -25.88 25.82
CA PRO A 311 -30.03 -26.58 25.69
C PRO A 311 -29.01 -25.86 24.79
N ASP A 312 -29.48 -25.07 23.82
CA ASP A 312 -28.68 -24.26 22.90
C ASP A 312 -28.42 -22.84 23.43
N GLN A 313 -28.75 -22.58 24.70
CA GLN A 313 -28.58 -21.30 25.38
C GLN A 313 -27.64 -21.41 26.56
N ARG A 314 -26.93 -20.31 26.86
CA ARG A 314 -26.11 -20.17 28.06
C ARG A 314 -26.24 -18.76 28.64
N GLN A 315 -25.89 -18.62 29.91
CA GLN A 315 -25.78 -17.32 30.53
C GLN A 315 -24.59 -16.55 29.92
N GLY A 316 -24.85 -15.35 29.42
CA GLY A 316 -23.84 -14.38 29.02
C GLY A 316 -23.44 -13.46 30.17
N ASN A 317 -23.05 -12.23 29.80
CA ASN A 317 -22.65 -11.20 30.74
C ASN A 317 -23.81 -10.71 31.60
N ARG A 318 -23.48 -10.25 32.80
CA ARG A 318 -24.40 -9.60 33.73
C ARG A 318 -24.11 -8.11 33.80
N ASP A 319 -25.15 -7.30 33.97
CA ASP A 319 -25.05 -5.86 34.24
C ASP A 319 -25.99 -5.48 35.39
N GLU A 320 -25.59 -4.50 36.19
CA GLU A 320 -26.40 -4.00 37.30
C GLU A 320 -26.30 -2.48 37.41
N THR A 321 -27.45 -1.85 37.67
CA THR A 321 -27.59 -0.40 37.78
C THR A 321 -28.51 -0.09 38.95
N TYR A 322 -28.07 0.81 39.82
CA TYR A 322 -28.82 1.26 40.99
C TYR A 322 -29.00 2.76 40.90
N ARG A 323 -30.25 3.23 40.93
CA ARG A 323 -30.62 4.64 40.88
C ARG A 323 -31.14 5.09 42.24
N ILE A 324 -30.59 6.19 42.72
CA ILE A 324 -30.97 6.85 43.96
C ILE A 324 -31.54 8.21 43.58
N VAL A 325 -32.73 8.53 44.08
CA VAL A 325 -33.39 9.82 43.89
C VAL A 325 -33.32 10.58 45.20
N PHE A 326 -32.62 11.70 45.20
CA PHE A 326 -32.55 12.62 46.33
C PHE A 326 -33.58 13.74 46.17
N SER A 327 -34.27 14.08 47.26
CA SER A 327 -35.05 15.31 47.37
C SER A 327 -34.21 16.38 48.08
N THR A 328 -34.12 17.56 47.49
CA THR A 328 -33.35 18.71 47.99
C THR A 328 -34.22 19.97 48.00
N SER A 329 -33.71 21.06 48.57
CA SER A 329 -34.37 22.38 48.48
C SER A 329 -34.46 22.93 47.06
N GLN A 330 -33.64 22.43 46.14
CA GLN A 330 -33.54 22.90 44.75
C GLN A 330 -34.25 21.96 43.75
N GLY A 331 -34.88 20.87 44.22
CA GLY A 331 -35.54 19.87 43.39
C GLY A 331 -35.00 18.46 43.61
N THR A 332 -35.28 17.57 42.66
CA THR A 332 -34.85 16.16 42.73
C THR A 332 -33.59 15.91 41.92
N TYR A 333 -32.66 15.15 42.47
CA TYR A 333 -31.42 14.76 41.83
C TYR A 333 -31.30 13.24 41.75
N GLU A 334 -30.80 12.73 40.63
CA GLU A 334 -30.56 11.32 40.43
C GLU A 334 -29.06 10.99 40.51
N TYR A 335 -28.74 9.91 41.20
CA TYR A 335 -27.39 9.38 41.29
C TYR A 335 -27.41 7.89 40.95
N VAL A 336 -26.43 7.43 40.17
CA VAL A 336 -26.35 6.05 39.72
C VAL A 336 -25.08 5.40 40.24
N VAL A 337 -25.22 4.26 40.91
CA VAL A 337 -24.11 3.40 41.32
C VAL A 337 -24.21 2.04 40.64
N ARG A 338 -23.08 1.35 40.51
CA ARG A 338 -22.98 -0.01 39.98
C ARG A 338 -22.53 -1.05 41.02
N ASP A 339 -22.29 -0.61 42.25
CA ASP A 339 -21.91 -1.48 43.36
C ASP A 339 -23.11 -1.69 44.31
N PRO A 340 -23.57 -2.94 44.52
CA PRO A 340 -24.67 -3.21 45.45
C PRO A 340 -24.34 -2.81 46.89
N ALA A 341 -23.08 -2.88 47.33
CA ALA A 341 -22.73 -2.51 48.70
C ALA A 341 -22.85 -0.99 48.92
N ALA A 342 -22.42 -0.18 47.95
CA ALA A 342 -22.66 1.26 47.94
C ALA A 342 -24.16 1.58 47.95
N PHE A 343 -24.96 0.89 47.13
CA PHE A 343 -26.41 1.09 47.07
C PHE A 343 -27.11 0.92 48.43
N GLN A 344 -26.73 -0.10 49.21
CA GLN A 344 -27.29 -0.38 50.54
C GLN A 344 -27.10 0.75 51.57
N ARG A 345 -26.18 1.68 51.33
CA ARG A 345 -25.92 2.80 52.24
C ARG A 345 -26.98 3.89 52.13
N PHE A 346 -27.62 4.03 50.97
CA PHE A 346 -28.59 5.08 50.67
C PHE A 346 -29.99 4.74 51.18
N GLN A 347 -30.14 4.46 52.48
CA GLN A 347 -31.44 4.13 53.08
C GLN A 347 -32.44 5.30 52.91
N THR A 348 -33.71 5.02 52.60
CA THR A 348 -34.74 6.05 52.46
C THR A 348 -34.80 6.94 53.72
N GLY A 349 -34.80 8.26 53.53
CA GLY A 349 -34.74 9.23 54.62
C GLY A 349 -33.33 9.56 55.13
N SER A 350 -32.29 8.85 54.71
CA SER A 350 -30.89 9.23 55.03
C SER A 350 -30.48 10.52 54.32
N GLN A 351 -29.61 11.31 54.97
CA GLN A 351 -29.13 12.59 54.46
C GLN A 351 -27.71 12.48 53.91
N TRP A 352 -27.49 13.13 52.77
CA TRP A 352 -26.24 13.11 52.03
C TRP A 352 -25.91 14.50 51.51
N ILE A 353 -24.62 14.78 51.43
CA ILE A 353 -24.09 15.94 50.71
C ILE A 353 -23.83 15.49 49.28
N LEU A 354 -24.54 16.11 48.33
CA LEU A 354 -24.41 15.86 46.90
C LEU A 354 -23.46 16.90 46.31
N GLU A 355 -22.41 16.46 45.61
CA GLU A 355 -21.62 17.35 44.76
C GLU A 355 -22.30 17.44 43.40
N VAL A 356 -22.90 18.58 43.10
CA VAL A 356 -23.67 18.80 41.85
C VAL A 356 -22.90 19.75 40.95
N ASN A 357 -22.60 19.32 39.73
CA ASN A 357 -21.89 20.16 38.76
C ASN A 357 -22.84 21.17 38.09
N THR A 358 -22.27 22.08 37.28
CA THR A 358 -23.04 23.11 36.56
C THR A 358 -24.07 22.60 35.56
N PHE A 359 -24.11 21.28 35.28
CA PHE A 359 -25.10 20.62 34.42
C PHE A 359 -26.19 19.91 35.21
N ASN A 360 -26.31 20.17 36.52
CA ASN A 360 -27.24 19.51 37.45
C ASN A 360 -27.02 17.98 37.57
N ALA A 361 -25.82 17.50 37.25
CA ALA A 361 -25.46 16.10 37.44
C ALA A 361 -24.75 15.92 38.79
N VAL A 362 -25.17 14.90 39.55
CA VAL A 362 -24.50 14.50 40.78
C VAL A 362 -23.20 13.76 40.43
N THR A 363 -22.05 14.32 40.80
CA THR A 363 -20.73 13.76 40.50
C THR A 363 -20.16 12.94 41.65
N ASP A 364 -20.51 13.28 42.89
CA ASP A 364 -20.12 12.53 44.10
C ASP A 364 -21.17 12.71 45.21
N VAL A 365 -21.15 11.81 46.20
CA VAL A 365 -22.05 11.83 47.36
C VAL A 365 -21.34 11.38 48.64
N LYS A 366 -21.50 12.16 49.71
CA LYS A 366 -20.90 11.90 51.02
C LYS A 366 -21.96 11.90 52.12
N PRO A 367 -21.84 11.09 53.18
CA PRO A 367 -22.78 11.14 54.30
C PRO A 367 -22.83 12.55 54.90
N ALA A 368 -24.05 13.08 55.10
CA ALA A 368 -24.24 14.26 55.95
C ALA A 368 -24.29 13.74 57.38
N ASN A 369 -23.30 14.09 58.21
CA ASN A 369 -23.17 13.61 59.60
C ASN A 369 -24.46 13.70 60.41
#